data_AF-A0ABD3M1X8-F1
#
_entry.id   AF-A0ABD3M1X8-F1
#
_cell.length_a   1.000
_cell.length_b   1.000
_cell.length_c   1.000
_cell.angle_alpha   90.00
_cell.angle_beta   90.00
_cell.angle_gamma   90.00
#
_symmetry.space_group_name_H-M   'P 1'
#
loop_
_entity.id
_entity.type
_entity.pdbx_description
1 polymer ?
#
loop_
_entity_poly.entity_id
_entity_poly.type
_entity_poly.pdbx_seq_one_letter_code
_entity_poly.pdbx_strand_id
1 'polypeptide(L)'
;MKSMMYCKYAGAIGLGLMAAVLFCDELSTPLEYIINNAKETVNVDRRELSINLGGGNCLYAGPEPVVPESIDFHKTIIAGFPSSDKRMVYQQMEALTGYPAKSEWDFKYVGMSNHPFIKVNYPHHEGIWAWGNVADQVVLLITNLRKSIVEYHDIEWDLEYPNDWYESEAHKMQLYIGRPPEAMEQGLMRNVANHQLSVPWKWRRSTFRPNKHQRKNPVKYYDPHCTNGDVTSGCEPVAVLSADKLLDPTQGPLETARIANILLTDSRTGQYVIASEAWNCIWEEMIQNHKGLKVTADRPNYDLYDYNFSSEMLDAMIAELDRLISKYGSPQYVVKPTANRIVELLVEHRAALQVELSEVNTGVRMLSERDFLGLETREKMEQDFQRVDSSEEPNDSAESTEMLN
;
A
#
# COMPACT_ATOMS: atom_id res chain seq x y z
N MET A 1 -14.13 -3.20 33.49
CA MET A 1 -13.19 -2.10 33.20
C MET A 1 -13.83 -1.25 32.11
N LYS A 2 -14.22 -0.03 32.47
CA LYS A 2 -14.92 0.93 31.60
C LYS A 2 -13.92 1.90 30.99
N SER A 3 -14.30 2.45 29.84
CA SER A 3 -13.88 3.74 29.28
C SER A 3 -12.70 3.73 28.30
N MET A 4 -13.03 3.83 27.01
CA MET A 4 -12.48 4.87 26.14
C MET A 4 -13.46 5.08 24.99
N MET A 5 -14.33 6.08 25.16
CA MET A 5 -15.38 6.47 24.23
C MET A 5 -15.03 7.87 23.72
N TYR A 6 -14.82 7.97 22.41
CA TYR A 6 -14.92 9.14 21.53
C TYR A 6 -14.63 10.55 22.08
N CYS A 7 -13.58 11.17 21.53
CA CYS A 7 -13.43 12.61 21.50
C CYS A 7 -14.00 13.15 20.18
N LYS A 8 -15.26 13.59 20.16
CA LYS A 8 -15.80 14.53 19.17
C LYS A 8 -16.41 15.71 19.91
N TYR A 9 -15.82 16.89 19.69
CA TYR A 9 -16.47 18.17 19.98
C TYR A 9 -17.61 18.36 18.97
N ALA A 10 -18.84 18.50 19.48
CA ALA A 10 -19.94 19.13 18.79
C ALA A 10 -20.47 20.24 19.71
N GLY A 11 -20.35 21.49 19.25
CA GLY A 11 -21.05 22.62 19.81
C GLY A 11 -22.56 22.49 19.55
N ALA A 12 -23.33 22.88 20.54
CA ALA A 12 -24.77 22.75 20.63
C ALA A 12 -25.55 23.65 19.63
N ILE A 13 -26.76 23.19 19.32
CA ILE A 13 -28.07 23.83 19.02
C ILE A 13 -28.81 22.78 18.16
N GLY A 14 -29.99 22.23 18.43
CA GLY A 14 -31.00 22.36 19.48
C GLY A 14 -32.27 21.62 18.99
N LEU A 15 -32.92 20.89 19.90
CA LEU A 15 -34.34 20.48 19.93
C LEU A 15 -34.98 19.68 18.75
N GLY A 16 -35.50 18.50 19.06
CA GLY A 16 -36.51 17.80 18.23
C GLY A 16 -36.78 16.34 18.62
N LEU A 17 -37.78 16.15 19.48
CA LEU A 17 -38.42 14.93 20.01
C LEU A 17 -38.31 13.56 19.29
N MET A 18 -38.19 12.53 20.16
CA MET A 18 -38.87 11.21 20.18
C MET A 18 -39.57 10.68 18.93
N ALA A 19 -39.20 9.45 18.50
CA ALA A 19 -40.07 8.26 18.47
C ALA A 19 -39.35 7.07 17.78
N ALA A 20 -39.83 5.86 18.06
CA ALA A 20 -39.53 4.58 17.42
C ALA A 20 -38.26 3.83 17.89
N VAL A 21 -38.36 3.32 19.12
CA VAL A 21 -38.04 1.92 19.39
C VAL A 21 -39.01 1.06 18.57
N LEU A 22 -38.49 0.22 17.67
CA LEU A 22 -39.01 -1.07 17.18
C LEU A 22 -38.39 -1.36 15.80
N PHE A 23 -37.95 -2.61 15.62
CA PHE A 23 -37.31 -3.22 14.44
C PHE A 23 -35.81 -3.01 14.24
N CYS A 24 -35.01 -3.89 14.87
CA CYS A 24 -33.84 -4.53 14.23
C CYS A 24 -33.40 -5.71 15.12
N ASP A 25 -34.19 -6.79 15.09
CA ASP A 25 -33.87 -8.07 15.74
C ASP A 25 -33.76 -9.23 14.71
N GLU A 26 -33.58 -8.94 13.42
CA GLU A 26 -33.54 -9.97 12.35
C GLU A 26 -32.47 -9.73 11.27
N LEU A 27 -31.23 -9.42 11.67
CA LEU A 27 -30.07 -9.45 10.75
C LEU A 27 -28.83 -10.16 11.33
N SER A 28 -28.98 -11.00 12.34
CA SER A 28 -27.87 -11.81 12.89
C SER A 28 -27.57 -13.11 12.13
N THR A 29 -28.36 -13.44 11.10
CA THR A 29 -28.35 -14.78 10.51
C THR A 29 -27.38 -15.07 9.35
N PRO A 30 -26.72 -14.10 8.66
CA PRO A 30 -25.71 -14.46 7.67
C PRO A 30 -24.35 -14.83 8.28
N LEU A 31 -23.97 -14.21 9.41
CA LEU A 31 -22.61 -14.34 9.94
C LEU A 31 -22.40 -15.66 10.71
N GLU A 32 -23.39 -16.08 11.50
CA GLU A 32 -23.33 -17.39 12.19
C GLU A 32 -23.43 -18.57 11.21
N TYR A 33 -24.11 -18.41 10.06
CA TYR A 33 -24.21 -19.45 9.05
C TYR A 33 -22.89 -19.68 8.30
N ILE A 34 -22.12 -18.61 8.05
CA ILE A 34 -20.78 -18.72 7.44
C ILE A 34 -19.77 -19.30 8.43
N ILE A 35 -19.84 -18.89 9.71
CA ILE A 35 -18.91 -19.38 10.75
C ILE A 35 -19.20 -20.84 11.13
N ASN A 36 -20.47 -21.28 11.14
CA ASN A 36 -20.81 -22.64 11.57
C ASN A 36 -20.68 -23.71 10.47
N ASN A 37 -20.76 -23.37 9.19
CA ASN A 37 -20.51 -24.33 8.10
C ASN A 37 -19.01 -24.62 7.87
N ALA A 38 -18.10 -23.89 8.50
CA ALA A 38 -16.66 -24.16 8.47
C ALA A 38 -16.19 -25.13 9.58
N LYS A 39 -17.10 -25.66 10.41
CA LYS A 39 -16.79 -26.60 11.50
C LYS A 39 -17.11 -28.06 11.13
N GLU A 40 -16.88 -28.44 9.89
CA GLU A 40 -16.78 -29.87 9.57
C GLU A 40 -15.48 -30.39 10.22
N THR A 41 -15.62 -31.39 11.08
CA THR A 41 -14.54 -32.05 11.82
C THR A 41 -13.64 -32.81 10.83
N VAL A 42 -12.75 -32.07 10.17
CA VAL A 42 -11.58 -32.63 9.52
C VAL A 42 -10.67 -33.12 10.62
N ASN A 43 -10.33 -34.41 10.55
CA ASN A 43 -9.34 -35.04 11.39
C ASN A 43 -8.03 -34.23 11.27
N VAL A 44 -7.67 -33.51 12.33
CA VAL A 44 -6.53 -32.57 12.38
C VAL A 44 -5.23 -33.38 12.49
N ASP A 45 -4.88 -34.10 11.43
CA ASP A 45 -3.47 -34.25 11.12
C ASP A 45 -2.96 -32.84 10.86
N ARG A 46 -2.13 -32.35 11.79
CA ARG A 46 -1.50 -31.02 11.76
C ARG A 46 -1.09 -30.71 10.33
N ARG A 47 -1.74 -29.73 9.71
CA ARG A 47 -1.37 -29.29 8.37
C ARG A 47 0.05 -28.76 8.43
N GLU A 48 0.88 -29.23 7.51
CA GLU A 48 2.32 -29.03 7.58
C GLU A 48 2.66 -27.59 7.19
N LEU A 49 3.49 -26.93 8.03
CA LEU A 49 4.27 -25.74 7.69
C LEU A 49 4.88 -25.91 6.29
N SER A 50 5.34 -24.84 5.61
CA SER A 50 6.17 -25.06 4.43
C SER A 50 7.30 -26.04 4.79
N ILE A 51 7.36 -27.16 4.08
CA ILE A 51 8.15 -28.30 4.54
C ILE A 51 9.52 -28.17 3.93
N ASN A 52 10.56 -28.14 4.76
CA ASN A 52 11.91 -28.35 4.26
C ASN A 52 12.08 -29.83 3.89
N LEU A 53 12.24 -30.12 2.60
CA LEU A 53 12.45 -31.47 2.08
C LEU A 53 13.95 -31.86 2.09
N GLY A 54 14.82 -30.95 2.50
CA GLY A 54 16.27 -31.12 2.52
C GLY A 54 16.92 -30.86 1.16
N GLY A 55 18.22 -30.59 1.19
CA GLY A 55 19.02 -30.36 -0.03
C GLY A 55 18.59 -29.12 -0.83
N GLY A 56 18.02 -28.12 -0.15
CA GLY A 56 17.51 -26.91 -0.78
C GLY A 56 16.06 -26.97 -1.28
N ASN A 57 15.42 -28.14 -1.19
CA ASN A 57 14.05 -28.33 -1.65
C ASN A 57 13.02 -28.00 -0.56
N CYS A 58 11.83 -27.60 -0.98
CA CYS A 58 10.72 -27.30 -0.09
C CYS A 58 9.38 -27.69 -0.71
N LEU A 59 8.37 -27.82 0.13
CA LEU A 59 6.97 -27.82 -0.27
C LEU A 59 6.30 -26.59 0.32
N TYR A 60 5.88 -25.65 -0.54
CA TYR A 60 5.11 -24.49 -0.08
C TYR A 60 3.73 -24.92 0.44
N ALA A 61 3.38 -24.43 1.62
CA ALA A 61 2.06 -24.58 2.22
C ALA A 61 1.58 -23.22 2.76
N GLY A 62 0.28 -22.95 2.64
CA GLY A 62 -0.33 -21.76 3.24
C GLY A 62 -0.30 -21.82 4.78
N PRO A 63 -0.45 -20.67 5.45
CA PRO A 63 -0.42 -20.62 6.91
C PRO A 63 -1.64 -21.33 7.56
N GLU A 64 -1.47 -21.73 8.82
CA GLU A 64 -2.56 -22.28 9.64
C GLU A 64 -3.57 -21.16 9.97
N PRO A 65 -4.85 -21.25 9.56
CA PRO A 65 -5.82 -20.18 9.77
C PRO A 65 -6.09 -19.87 11.26
N VAL A 66 -5.92 -20.86 12.14
CA VAL A 66 -6.18 -20.70 13.57
C VAL A 66 -4.87 -20.41 14.31
N VAL A 67 -4.74 -19.19 14.84
CA VAL A 67 -3.58 -18.81 15.67
C VAL A 67 -3.83 -19.17 17.13
N PRO A 68 -3.02 -20.04 17.76
CA PRO A 68 -3.19 -20.41 19.16
C PRO A 68 -3.03 -19.20 20.09
N GLU A 69 -3.96 -19.03 21.03
CA GLU A 69 -3.89 -17.95 22.03
C GLU A 69 -2.82 -18.19 23.10
N SER A 70 -2.37 -19.43 23.28
CA SER A 70 -1.41 -19.82 24.31
C SER A 70 0.06 -19.56 23.93
N ILE A 71 0.34 -19.24 22.68
CA ILE A 71 1.71 -18.96 22.20
C ILE A 71 1.99 -17.48 22.37
N ASP A 72 3.05 -17.13 23.08
CA ASP A 72 3.56 -15.76 23.13
C ASP A 72 4.44 -15.52 21.90
N PHE A 73 3.93 -14.78 20.91
CA PHE A 73 4.65 -14.42 19.70
C PHE A 73 5.38 -13.08 19.87
N HIS A 74 6.55 -12.95 19.28
CA HIS A 74 7.18 -11.65 19.05
C HIS A 74 6.55 -10.99 17.82
N LYS A 75 5.63 -10.05 18.07
CA LYS A 75 4.72 -9.50 17.06
C LYS A 75 5.42 -8.43 16.22
N THR A 76 5.40 -8.65 14.92
CA THR A 76 6.05 -7.81 13.92
C THR A 76 5.02 -7.02 13.13
N ILE A 77 5.14 -5.70 13.18
CA ILE A 77 4.41 -4.81 12.27
C ILE A 77 5.17 -4.70 10.95
N ILE A 78 4.47 -4.91 9.84
CA ILE A 78 4.95 -4.58 8.49
C ILE A 78 4.30 -3.26 8.07
N ALA A 79 5.09 -2.19 8.06
CA ALA A 79 4.63 -0.84 7.79
C ALA A 79 5.17 -0.34 6.45
N GLY A 80 4.33 0.30 5.65
CA GLY A 80 4.70 0.82 4.34
C GLY A 80 3.56 1.60 3.72
N PHE A 81 3.86 2.37 2.69
CA PHE A 81 2.86 3.18 1.97
C PHE A 81 1.71 2.29 1.43
N PRO A 82 0.46 2.78 1.33
CA PRO A 82 -0.59 2.06 0.60
C PRO A 82 -0.06 1.56 -0.75
N SER A 83 -0.40 0.32 -1.11
CA SER A 83 0.09 -0.28 -2.37
C SER A 83 1.62 -0.43 -2.45
N SER A 84 2.30 -0.62 -1.32
CA SER A 84 3.72 -0.91 -1.29
C SER A 84 4.06 -2.40 -1.33
N ASP A 85 3.21 -3.24 -1.91
CA ASP A 85 3.36 -4.71 -1.92
C ASP A 85 3.62 -5.36 -0.55
N LYS A 86 3.11 -4.76 0.54
CA LYS A 86 3.20 -5.35 1.90
C LYS A 86 2.69 -6.78 1.96
N ARG A 87 1.76 -7.12 1.06
CA ARG A 87 1.24 -8.47 0.89
C ARG A 87 2.36 -9.48 0.66
N MET A 88 3.31 -9.18 -0.21
CA MET A 88 4.40 -10.11 -0.47
C MET A 88 5.30 -10.33 0.74
N VAL A 89 5.60 -9.27 1.49
CA VAL A 89 6.43 -9.40 2.69
C VAL A 89 5.73 -10.24 3.76
N TYR A 90 4.46 -9.96 4.07
CA TYR A 90 3.79 -10.74 5.12
C TYR A 90 3.57 -12.18 4.66
N GLN A 91 3.32 -12.44 3.37
CA GLN A 91 3.20 -13.81 2.87
C GLN A 91 4.51 -14.59 2.95
N GLN A 92 5.66 -13.93 2.75
CA GLN A 92 6.96 -14.55 2.99
C GLN A 92 7.10 -14.92 4.47
N MET A 93 6.68 -14.04 5.39
CA MET A 93 6.65 -14.35 6.83
C MET A 93 5.71 -15.52 7.15
N GLU A 94 4.54 -15.58 6.51
CA GLU A 94 3.59 -16.71 6.61
C GLU A 94 4.23 -18.00 6.12
N ALA A 95 4.87 -18.00 4.95
CA ALA A 95 5.48 -19.18 4.37
C ALA A 95 6.68 -19.68 5.18
N LEU A 96 7.46 -18.77 5.77
CA LEU A 96 8.63 -19.08 6.59
C LEU A 96 8.26 -19.63 7.97
N THR A 97 7.08 -19.32 8.50
CA THR A 97 6.70 -19.66 9.90
C THR A 97 5.45 -20.52 10.01
N GLY A 98 4.67 -20.62 8.94
CA GLY A 98 3.34 -21.22 8.89
C GLY A 98 2.25 -20.48 9.66
N TYR A 99 2.49 -19.26 10.14
CA TYR A 99 1.50 -18.47 10.87
C TYR A 99 0.96 -17.30 10.05
N PRO A 100 -0.36 -17.03 10.11
CA PRO A 100 -1.01 -16.04 9.26
C PRO A 100 -0.71 -14.63 9.75
N ALA A 101 -0.64 -13.71 8.79
CA ALA A 101 -0.69 -12.28 9.04
C ALA A 101 -2.13 -11.79 9.15
N LYS A 102 -2.32 -10.64 9.79
CA LYS A 102 -3.61 -9.96 9.84
C LYS A 102 -3.48 -8.50 9.45
N SER A 103 -4.48 -7.99 8.73
CA SER A 103 -4.55 -6.56 8.43
C SER A 103 -4.92 -5.82 9.70
N GLU A 104 -4.34 -4.65 9.89
CA GLU A 104 -4.65 -3.77 10.99
C GLU A 104 -6.16 -3.43 11.07
N TRP A 105 -6.80 -3.24 9.91
CA TRP A 105 -8.22 -2.96 9.87
C TRP A 105 -9.07 -4.13 10.38
N ASP A 106 -8.59 -5.36 10.23
CA ASP A 106 -9.29 -6.53 10.76
C ASP A 106 -9.22 -6.53 12.30
N PHE A 107 -8.16 -6.02 12.91
CA PHE A 107 -8.15 -5.83 14.36
C PHE A 107 -9.19 -4.81 14.84
N LYS A 108 -9.43 -3.77 14.03
CA LYS A 108 -10.46 -2.77 14.34
C LYS A 108 -11.88 -3.32 14.17
N TYR A 109 -12.15 -4.05 13.10
CA TYR A 109 -13.52 -4.45 12.72
C TYR A 109 -13.89 -5.87 13.14
N VAL A 110 -12.95 -6.82 13.12
CA VAL A 110 -13.16 -8.21 13.53
C VAL A 110 -12.73 -8.43 14.99
N GLY A 111 -11.73 -7.69 15.45
CA GLY A 111 -11.21 -7.75 16.80
C GLY A 111 -9.76 -8.22 16.87
N MET A 112 -9.13 -7.88 18.00
CA MET A 112 -7.75 -8.25 18.31
C MET A 112 -7.61 -9.77 18.37
N SER A 113 -6.52 -10.29 17.78
CA SER A 113 -6.19 -11.71 17.80
C SER A 113 -4.69 -11.91 17.93
N ASN A 114 -4.27 -13.13 18.26
CA ASN A 114 -2.88 -13.42 18.57
C ASN A 114 -1.93 -13.53 17.35
N HIS A 115 -2.27 -12.92 16.21
CA HIS A 115 -1.46 -13.07 14.99
C HIS A 115 -0.05 -12.47 15.20
N PRO A 116 1.02 -13.15 14.74
CA PRO A 116 2.40 -12.67 14.90
C PRO A 116 2.75 -11.53 13.94
N PHE A 117 2.05 -11.41 12.81
CA PHE A 117 2.35 -10.43 11.77
C PHE A 117 1.17 -9.49 11.55
N ILE A 118 1.45 -8.19 11.56
CA ILE A 118 0.42 -7.15 11.46
C ILE A 118 0.76 -6.25 10.27
N LYS A 119 -0.07 -6.28 9.24
CA LYS A 119 0.09 -5.43 8.05
C LYS A 119 -0.56 -4.08 8.31
N VAL A 120 0.23 -3.01 8.21
CA VAL A 120 -0.19 -1.63 8.51
C VAL A 120 0.14 -0.69 7.34
N ASN A 121 -0.77 0.23 7.02
CA ASN A 121 -0.48 1.34 6.11
C ASN A 121 0.17 2.50 6.85
N TYR A 122 1.29 3.00 6.33
CA TYR A 122 2.02 4.12 6.92
C TYR A 122 2.36 5.19 5.86
N PRO A 123 2.23 6.49 6.16
CA PRO A 123 1.81 7.07 7.44
C PRO A 123 0.30 6.95 7.69
N HIS A 124 -0.07 6.75 8.96
CA HIS A 124 -1.45 6.93 9.42
C HIS A 124 -1.85 8.40 9.32
N HIS A 125 -3.08 8.66 8.86
CA HIS A 125 -3.60 10.03 8.83
C HIS A 125 -3.80 10.60 10.25
N GLU A 126 -3.99 9.73 11.23
CA GLU A 126 -4.10 10.05 12.65
C GLU A 126 -2.75 10.33 13.33
N GLY A 127 -1.64 9.87 12.71
CA GLY A 127 -0.29 10.04 13.26
C GLY A 127 -0.02 9.24 14.54
N ILE A 128 -0.85 8.24 14.87
CA ILE A 128 -0.70 7.35 16.01
C ILE A 128 -0.78 5.89 15.53
N TRP A 129 -0.07 4.99 16.19
CA TRP A 129 -0.25 3.56 16.02
C TRP A 129 -1.49 3.13 16.81
N ALA A 130 -2.46 2.51 16.15
CA ALA A 130 -3.78 2.24 16.75
C ALA A 130 -3.83 0.95 17.60
N TRP A 131 -2.70 0.27 17.80
CA TRP A 131 -2.67 -1.12 18.29
C TRP A 131 -2.15 -1.30 19.71
N GLY A 132 -1.94 -0.19 20.44
CA GLY A 132 -1.49 -0.18 21.83
C GLY A 132 -0.19 -0.97 22.01
N ASN A 133 -0.16 -1.81 23.05
CA ASN A 133 1.02 -2.52 23.54
C ASN A 133 1.29 -3.85 22.81
N VAL A 134 0.66 -4.09 21.65
CA VAL A 134 0.60 -5.43 21.05
C VAL A 134 1.69 -5.67 20.02
N ALA A 135 2.46 -4.66 19.63
CA ALA A 135 3.58 -4.86 18.71
C ALA A 135 4.91 -4.78 19.44
N ASP A 136 5.79 -5.73 19.17
CA ASP A 136 7.14 -5.74 19.74
C ASP A 136 8.17 -5.06 18.83
N GLN A 137 7.98 -5.15 17.50
CA GLN A 137 8.91 -4.58 16.51
C GLN A 137 8.22 -4.11 15.24
N VAL A 138 8.91 -3.22 14.50
CA VAL A 138 8.45 -2.68 13.21
C VAL A 138 9.47 -2.94 12.13
N VAL A 139 9.00 -3.45 10.99
CA VAL A 139 9.75 -3.53 9.74
C VAL A 139 9.17 -2.51 8.77
N LEU A 140 10.03 -1.67 8.21
CA LEU A 140 9.64 -0.69 7.22
C LEU A 140 9.80 -1.28 5.82
N LEU A 141 8.75 -1.20 5.01
CA LEU A 141 8.76 -1.58 3.61
C LEU A 141 8.84 -0.33 2.73
N ILE A 142 9.86 -0.29 1.90
CA ILE A 142 10.07 0.73 0.87
C ILE A 142 9.82 0.09 -0.50
N THR A 143 9.10 0.81 -1.35
CA THR A 143 8.86 0.44 -2.74
C THR A 143 9.10 1.66 -3.62
N ASN A 144 9.16 1.45 -4.92
CA ASN A 144 9.22 2.50 -5.90
C ASN A 144 7.99 3.43 -5.78
N LEU A 145 8.24 4.74 -5.65
CA LEU A 145 7.18 5.74 -5.43
C LEU A 145 6.23 5.82 -6.63
N ARG A 146 6.76 5.77 -7.85
CA ARG A 146 5.96 5.75 -9.07
C ARG A 146 5.05 4.52 -9.10
N LYS A 147 5.62 3.34 -8.81
CA LYS A 147 4.87 2.08 -8.74
C LYS A 147 3.73 2.17 -7.71
N SER A 148 4.03 2.68 -6.51
CA SER A 148 3.03 2.85 -5.44
C SER A 148 1.82 3.69 -5.88
N ILE A 149 2.07 4.78 -6.60
CA ILE A 149 1.00 5.70 -7.03
C ILE A 149 0.09 4.99 -8.04
N VAL A 150 0.69 4.33 -9.05
CA VAL A 150 -0.06 3.56 -10.05
C VAL A 150 -0.88 2.47 -9.36
N GLU A 151 -0.24 1.65 -8.55
CA GLU A 151 -0.90 0.52 -7.87
C GLU A 151 -1.97 0.96 -6.88
N TYR A 152 -1.80 2.11 -6.22
CA TYR A 152 -2.83 2.68 -5.37
C TYR A 152 -4.11 2.96 -6.16
N HIS A 153 -3.99 3.59 -7.32
CA HIS A 153 -5.15 3.88 -8.16
C HIS A 153 -5.77 2.63 -8.77
N ASP A 154 -4.95 1.66 -9.18
CA ASP A 154 -5.43 0.38 -9.70
C ASP A 154 -6.18 -0.43 -8.62
N ILE A 155 -5.67 -0.47 -7.38
CA ILE A 155 -6.33 -1.17 -6.27
C ILE A 155 -7.63 -0.50 -5.88
N GLU A 156 -7.68 0.84 -5.82
CA GLU A 156 -8.93 1.57 -5.57
C GLU A 156 -9.99 1.27 -6.64
N TRP A 157 -9.57 1.11 -7.90
CA TRP A 157 -10.47 0.70 -8.96
C TRP A 157 -10.96 -0.74 -8.81
N ASP A 158 -10.04 -1.68 -8.57
CA ASP A 158 -10.38 -3.10 -8.37
C ASP A 158 -11.36 -3.29 -7.21
N LEU A 159 -11.29 -2.44 -6.18
CA LEU A 159 -12.18 -2.47 -5.02
C LEU A 159 -13.50 -1.70 -5.25
N GLU A 160 -13.74 -1.22 -6.46
CA GLU A 160 -14.87 -0.35 -6.82
C GLU A 160 -14.98 0.89 -5.91
N TYR A 161 -13.84 1.47 -5.53
CA TYR A 161 -13.80 2.74 -4.80
C TYR A 161 -14.55 2.69 -3.46
N PRO A 162 -14.15 1.81 -2.53
CA PRO A 162 -14.90 1.53 -1.33
C PRO A 162 -14.84 2.71 -0.35
N ASN A 163 -15.98 3.02 0.29
CA ASN A 163 -16.08 4.07 1.31
C ASN A 163 -15.70 3.58 2.71
N ASP A 164 -15.73 2.27 2.92
CA ASP A 164 -15.41 1.64 4.19
C ASP A 164 -14.77 0.25 4.04
N TRP A 165 -14.46 -0.35 5.19
CA TRP A 165 -13.83 -1.67 5.26
C TRP A 165 -14.72 -2.80 4.75
N TYR A 166 -16.04 -2.73 4.95
CA TYR A 166 -16.94 -3.79 4.53
C TYR A 166 -17.06 -3.84 3.00
N GLU A 167 -17.17 -2.67 2.36
CA GLU A 167 -17.12 -2.57 0.89
C GLU A 167 -15.78 -3.07 0.35
N SER A 168 -14.67 -2.67 0.98
CA SER A 168 -13.32 -3.13 0.60
C SER A 168 -13.18 -4.67 0.68
N GLU A 169 -13.66 -5.28 1.77
CA GLU A 169 -13.56 -6.73 1.96
C GLU A 169 -14.47 -7.50 0.97
N ALA A 170 -15.64 -6.96 0.65
CA ALA A 170 -16.55 -7.55 -0.34
C ALA A 170 -15.95 -7.62 -1.75
N HIS A 171 -15.11 -6.65 -2.13
CA HIS A 171 -14.48 -6.58 -3.45
C HIS A 171 -13.03 -7.09 -3.48
N LYS A 172 -12.48 -7.54 -2.35
CA LYS A 172 -11.10 -8.04 -2.26
C LYS A 172 -10.77 -9.18 -3.22
N MET A 173 -11.76 -9.99 -3.59
CA MET A 173 -11.61 -11.07 -4.57
C MET A 173 -11.46 -10.54 -6.01
N GLN A 174 -11.81 -9.28 -6.27
CA GLN A 174 -11.68 -8.64 -7.58
C GLN A 174 -10.28 -8.08 -7.87
N LEU A 175 -9.42 -7.99 -6.84
CA LEU A 175 -8.05 -7.50 -6.96
C LEU A 175 -7.28 -8.23 -8.07
N TYR A 176 -6.69 -7.45 -8.98
CA TYR A 176 -5.82 -7.89 -10.05
C TYR A 176 -6.48 -8.83 -11.08
N ILE A 177 -7.82 -8.89 -11.17
CA ILE A 177 -8.50 -9.75 -12.14
C ILE A 177 -8.32 -9.25 -13.58
N GLY A 178 -8.31 -7.94 -13.81
CA GLY A 178 -8.19 -7.35 -15.15
C GLY A 178 -7.72 -5.92 -15.07
N ARG A 179 -7.22 -5.35 -16.17
CA ARG A 179 -6.76 -3.97 -16.20
C ARG A 179 -7.90 -2.96 -16.04
N PRO A 180 -7.69 -1.85 -15.30
CA PRO A 180 -8.65 -0.74 -15.32
C PRO A 180 -8.91 -0.29 -16.76
N PRO A 181 -10.13 0.13 -17.12
CA PRO A 181 -10.41 0.61 -18.46
C PRO A 181 -9.59 1.86 -18.78
N GLU A 182 -9.18 2.02 -20.04
CA GLU A 182 -8.40 3.19 -20.51
C GLU A 182 -9.04 4.55 -20.15
N ALA A 183 -10.37 4.60 -19.99
CA ALA A 183 -11.09 5.80 -19.57
C ALA A 183 -10.78 6.26 -18.12
N MET A 184 -10.31 5.35 -17.27
CA MET A 184 -9.79 5.69 -15.93
C MET A 184 -8.33 6.13 -15.99
N GLU A 185 -7.58 5.65 -16.99
CA GLU A 185 -6.24 6.13 -17.29
C GLU A 185 -6.24 7.57 -17.82
N GLN A 186 -7.38 8.14 -18.28
CA GLN A 186 -7.57 9.56 -18.68
C GLN A 186 -7.26 10.63 -17.60
N GLY A 187 -6.55 10.29 -16.53
CA GLY A 187 -6.16 11.22 -15.47
C GLY A 187 -7.37 11.79 -14.71
N LEU A 188 -8.59 11.32 -14.99
CA LEU A 188 -9.84 11.68 -14.33
C LEU A 188 -9.96 10.90 -13.03
N MET A 189 -8.98 11.09 -12.16
CA MET A 189 -8.92 10.44 -10.87
C MET A 189 -10.07 10.94 -10.01
N ARG A 190 -10.84 10.00 -9.46
CA ARG A 190 -11.93 10.32 -8.53
C ARG A 190 -11.33 10.83 -7.21
N ASN A 191 -12.05 11.71 -6.53
CA ASN A 191 -11.58 12.26 -5.27
C ASN A 191 -11.55 11.15 -4.21
N VAL A 192 -10.38 10.89 -3.64
CA VAL A 192 -10.12 9.81 -2.65
C VAL A 192 -11.07 9.84 -1.44
N ALA A 193 -11.71 10.99 -1.14
CA ALA A 193 -12.61 11.12 0.01
C ALA A 193 -14.11 11.06 -0.32
N ASN A 194 -14.52 11.07 -1.60
CA ASN A 194 -15.95 11.02 -1.97
C ASN A 194 -16.25 10.35 -3.32
N HIS A 195 -15.25 9.78 -3.98
CA HIS A 195 -15.37 8.93 -5.17
C HIS A 195 -16.12 9.54 -6.37
N GLN A 196 -16.38 10.86 -6.35
CA GLN A 196 -16.81 11.65 -7.51
C GLN A 196 -15.59 11.95 -8.39
N LEU A 197 -15.78 12.08 -9.72
CA LEU A 197 -14.77 12.62 -10.63
C LEU A 197 -14.16 13.88 -9.99
N SER A 198 -12.86 13.85 -9.70
CA SER A 198 -12.26 14.97 -8.99
C SER A 198 -12.06 16.11 -9.98
N VAL A 199 -12.77 17.20 -9.73
CA VAL A 199 -12.41 18.49 -10.29
C VAL A 199 -11.01 18.88 -9.76
N PRO A 200 -10.12 19.47 -10.58
CA PRO A 200 -8.69 19.68 -10.26
C PRO A 200 -8.40 20.27 -8.87
N TRP A 201 -9.30 21.08 -8.32
CA TRP A 201 -9.15 21.66 -6.98
C TRP A 201 -9.34 20.67 -5.81
N LYS A 202 -10.10 19.58 -6.00
CA LYS A 202 -10.27 18.50 -5.01
C LYS A 202 -8.98 17.66 -4.94
N TRP A 203 -8.33 17.44 -6.09
CA TRP A 203 -7.00 16.85 -6.19
C TRP A 203 -5.93 17.73 -5.53
N ARG A 204 -5.95 19.06 -5.76
CA ARG A 204 -5.12 20.03 -5.00
C ARG A 204 -5.23 19.86 -3.48
N ARG A 205 -6.37 19.38 -2.96
CA ARG A 205 -6.61 19.23 -1.52
C ARG A 205 -6.20 17.86 -0.99
N SER A 206 -6.26 16.80 -1.79
CA SER A 206 -5.92 15.44 -1.36
C SER A 206 -4.45 15.08 -1.59
N THR A 207 -3.83 15.55 -2.68
CA THR A 207 -2.50 15.09 -3.10
C THR A 207 -1.37 16.07 -2.77
N PHE A 208 -1.64 17.38 -2.82
CA PHE A 208 -0.60 18.42 -2.65
C PHE A 208 -0.83 19.40 -1.50
N ARG A 209 -1.95 19.29 -0.78
CA ARG A 209 -1.97 19.88 0.56
C ARG A 209 -1.33 18.85 1.47
N PRO A 210 -0.08 19.06 1.95
CA PRO A 210 0.26 18.48 3.24
C PRO A 210 -0.92 18.84 4.14
N ASN A 211 -1.52 17.82 4.76
CA ASN A 211 -2.77 17.94 5.49
C ASN A 211 -2.94 19.36 6.04
N LYS A 212 -4.11 20.00 5.93
CA LYS A 212 -4.40 21.18 6.80
C LYS A 212 -4.24 20.83 8.30
N HIS A 213 -4.02 19.54 8.60
CA HIS A 213 -3.63 18.93 9.87
C HIS A 213 -2.13 18.59 10.00
N GLN A 214 -1.25 19.08 9.11
CA GLN A 214 0.04 19.62 9.56
C GLN A 214 -0.31 20.75 10.51
N ARG A 215 -0.70 20.34 11.72
CA ARG A 215 -0.91 21.23 12.85
C ARG A 215 0.34 22.10 12.86
N LYS A 216 0.16 23.41 12.90
CA LYS A 216 1.27 24.39 12.99
C LYS A 216 2.24 24.07 14.14
N ASN A 217 1.85 23.17 15.05
CA ASN A 217 2.74 22.35 15.84
C ASN A 217 2.30 20.88 15.67
N PRO A 218 3.01 20.01 14.94
CA PRO A 218 2.77 18.57 15.06
C PRO A 218 3.00 18.27 16.54
N VAL A 219 1.93 17.95 17.27
CA VAL A 219 2.10 17.54 18.64
C VAL A 219 2.99 16.31 18.56
N LYS A 220 4.19 16.39 19.13
CA LYS A 220 5.12 15.28 19.26
C LYS A 220 4.51 14.27 20.23
N TYR A 221 3.39 13.65 19.86
CA TYR A 221 2.97 12.41 20.49
C TYR A 221 3.93 11.36 19.97
N TYR A 222 5.05 11.24 20.67
CA TYR A 222 5.85 10.04 20.61
C TYR A 222 4.96 8.93 21.19
N ASP A 223 4.92 7.79 20.52
CA ASP A 223 4.12 6.66 21.00
C ASP A 223 4.57 6.34 22.44
N PRO A 224 3.65 6.25 23.42
CA PRO A 224 4.01 5.92 24.79
C PRO A 224 4.86 4.65 24.91
N HIS A 225 4.71 3.67 24.01
CA HIS A 225 5.57 2.47 23.97
C HIS A 225 7.03 2.80 23.73
N CYS A 226 7.28 3.78 22.87
CA CYS A 226 8.61 4.27 22.63
C CYS A 226 9.21 4.93 23.86
N THR A 227 8.40 5.70 24.61
CA THR A 227 8.90 6.44 25.77
C THR A 227 9.02 5.56 27.02
N ASN A 228 8.20 4.51 27.12
CA ASN A 228 8.17 3.61 28.26
C ASN A 228 9.26 2.52 28.20
N GLY A 229 9.95 2.39 27.05
CA GLY A 229 10.98 1.38 26.85
C GLY A 229 10.43 -0.02 26.53
N ASP A 230 9.15 -0.11 26.17
CA ASP A 230 8.49 -1.37 25.82
C ASP A 230 9.03 -1.92 24.48
N VAL A 231 9.49 -1.03 23.60
CA VAL A 231 10.16 -1.41 22.35
C VAL A 231 11.63 -1.71 22.64
N THR A 232 11.96 -3.00 22.70
CA THR A 232 13.25 -3.54 23.17
C THR A 232 14.49 -3.03 22.41
N SER A 233 14.31 -2.56 21.17
CA SER A 233 15.40 -2.03 20.32
C SER A 233 15.29 -0.52 20.05
N GLY A 234 14.49 0.19 20.85
CA GLY A 234 14.21 1.61 20.65
C GLY A 234 13.16 1.86 19.57
N CYS A 235 12.70 3.11 19.45
CA CYS A 235 11.61 3.44 18.53
C CYS A 235 12.06 3.81 17.13
N GLU A 236 12.60 2.79 16.49
CA GLU A 236 12.96 2.79 15.09
C GLU A 236 12.64 1.43 14.47
N PRO A 237 12.45 1.36 13.15
CA PRO A 237 12.29 0.06 12.51
C PRO A 237 13.54 -0.79 12.74
N VAL A 238 13.35 -2.05 13.07
CA VAL A 238 14.46 -3.03 13.24
C VAL A 238 15.11 -3.39 11.91
N ALA A 239 14.36 -3.23 10.82
CA ALA A 239 14.82 -3.51 9.47
C ALA A 239 14.04 -2.71 8.43
N VAL A 240 14.67 -2.58 7.26
CA VAL A 240 14.12 -1.94 6.07
C VAL A 240 14.18 -2.94 4.94
N LEU A 241 13.02 -3.25 4.38
CA LEU A 241 12.85 -4.17 3.26
C LEU A 241 12.49 -3.40 1.99
N SER A 242 12.80 -3.99 0.85
CA SER A 242 12.41 -3.51 -0.48
C SER A 242 11.45 -4.48 -1.15
N ALA A 243 10.25 -4.00 -1.49
CA ALA A 243 9.30 -4.80 -2.27
C ALA A 243 9.84 -5.11 -3.67
N ASP A 244 10.47 -4.11 -4.31
CA ASP A 244 11.02 -4.26 -5.66
C ASP A 244 12.16 -5.29 -5.69
N LYS A 245 13.07 -5.24 -4.71
CA LYS A 245 14.15 -6.25 -4.60
C LYS A 245 13.61 -7.63 -4.23
N LEU A 246 12.49 -7.73 -3.48
CA LEU A 246 11.86 -9.02 -3.19
C LEU A 246 11.29 -9.69 -4.44
N LEU A 247 10.79 -8.91 -5.39
CA LEU A 247 10.25 -9.41 -6.66
C LEU A 247 11.34 -9.66 -7.72
N ASP A 248 12.52 -9.07 -7.56
CA ASP A 248 13.64 -9.25 -8.49
C ASP A 248 14.22 -10.69 -8.41
N PRO A 249 14.46 -11.38 -9.53
CA PRO A 249 14.97 -12.74 -9.50
C PRO A 249 16.36 -12.94 -8.90
N THR A 250 17.17 -11.88 -8.85
CA THR A 250 18.54 -11.95 -8.33
C THR A 250 18.60 -11.52 -6.86
N GLN A 251 17.87 -10.48 -6.50
CA GLN A 251 17.84 -9.91 -5.15
C GLN A 251 16.77 -10.54 -4.25
N GLY A 252 15.75 -11.16 -4.84
CA GLY A 252 14.61 -11.73 -4.14
C GLY A 252 14.98 -12.74 -3.06
N PRO A 253 15.82 -13.75 -3.35
CA PRO A 253 16.31 -14.68 -2.33
C PRO A 253 17.07 -14.00 -1.18
N LEU A 254 17.81 -12.93 -1.47
CA LEU A 254 18.52 -12.15 -0.45
C LEU A 254 17.54 -11.38 0.44
N GLU A 255 16.46 -10.84 -0.14
CA GLU A 255 15.43 -10.12 0.60
C GLU A 255 14.58 -11.09 1.46
N THR A 256 14.28 -12.30 0.97
CA THR A 256 13.67 -13.38 1.76
C THR A 256 14.57 -13.80 2.93
N ALA A 257 15.88 -13.92 2.70
CA ALA A 257 16.82 -14.20 3.78
C ALA A 257 16.85 -13.08 4.83
N ARG A 258 16.70 -11.80 4.43
CA ARG A 258 16.56 -10.69 5.39
C ARG A 258 15.28 -10.84 6.22
N ILE A 259 14.16 -11.19 5.60
CA ILE A 259 12.89 -11.45 6.30
C ILE A 259 13.09 -12.55 7.35
N ALA A 260 13.65 -13.69 6.96
CA ALA A 260 13.89 -14.80 7.88
C ALA A 260 14.82 -14.41 9.04
N ASN A 261 15.90 -13.68 8.76
CA ASN A 261 16.84 -13.23 9.78
C ASN A 261 16.20 -12.25 10.78
N ILE A 262 15.25 -11.41 10.37
CA ILE A 262 14.48 -10.56 11.30
C ILE A 262 13.69 -11.44 12.27
N LEU A 263 13.02 -12.48 11.76
CA LEU A 263 12.20 -13.38 12.57
C LEU A 263 13.03 -14.22 13.55
N LEU A 264 14.26 -14.57 13.17
CA LEU A 264 15.20 -15.34 13.99
C LEU A 264 15.78 -14.55 15.17
N THR A 265 15.58 -13.22 15.25
CA THR A 265 16.14 -12.39 16.34
C THR A 265 15.51 -12.65 17.71
N ASP A 266 14.26 -13.12 17.77
CA ASP A 266 13.55 -13.44 19.02
C ASP A 266 13.04 -14.88 18.97
N SER A 267 13.36 -15.68 20.00
CA SER A 267 12.97 -17.10 20.09
C SER A 267 11.47 -17.34 20.07
N ARG A 268 10.65 -16.38 20.50
CA ARG A 268 9.18 -16.47 20.51
C ARG A 268 8.61 -16.68 19.12
N THR A 269 9.23 -16.11 18.09
CA THR A 269 8.85 -16.30 16.68
C THR A 269 9.88 -17.13 15.91
N GLY A 270 11.16 -16.95 16.19
CA GLY A 270 12.28 -17.59 15.48
C GLY A 270 12.29 -19.11 15.53
N GLN A 271 11.76 -19.73 16.59
CA GLN A 271 11.65 -21.18 16.70
C GLN A 271 10.73 -21.82 15.63
N TYR A 272 9.89 -21.01 14.98
CA TYR A 272 8.97 -21.46 13.93
C TYR A 272 9.51 -21.23 12.52
N VAL A 273 10.63 -20.51 12.38
CA VAL A 273 11.23 -20.23 11.06
C VAL A 273 11.83 -21.52 10.50
N ILE A 274 11.45 -21.87 9.27
CA ILE A 274 11.99 -23.04 8.58
C ILE A 274 13.51 -22.92 8.36
N ALA A 275 14.18 -24.05 8.16
CA ALA A 275 15.63 -24.10 7.97
C ALA A 275 16.09 -23.24 6.78
N SER A 276 17.27 -22.60 6.93
CA SER A 276 17.78 -21.63 5.95
C SER A 276 18.04 -22.18 4.55
N GLU A 277 18.29 -23.48 4.43
CA GLU A 277 18.43 -24.14 3.13
C GLU A 277 17.15 -24.10 2.29
N ALA A 278 15.97 -23.98 2.90
CA ALA A 278 14.69 -23.97 2.19
C ALA A 278 14.23 -22.55 1.77
N TRP A 279 14.87 -21.48 2.26
CA TRP A 279 14.40 -20.10 2.04
C TRP A 279 14.35 -19.69 0.57
N ASN A 280 15.35 -20.11 -0.23
CA ASN A 280 15.34 -19.83 -1.66
C ASN A 280 14.18 -20.55 -2.36
N CYS A 281 13.94 -21.81 -2.02
CA CYS A 281 12.81 -22.55 -2.58
C CYS A 281 11.45 -21.90 -2.22
N ILE A 282 11.28 -21.39 -1.00
CA ILE A 282 10.06 -20.63 -0.65
C ILE A 282 9.87 -19.43 -1.55
N TRP A 283 10.94 -18.68 -1.78
CA TRP A 283 10.89 -17.54 -2.68
C TRP A 283 10.53 -17.96 -4.11
N GLU A 284 11.15 -19.01 -4.66
CA GLU A 284 10.84 -19.54 -6.00
C GLU A 284 9.37 -19.97 -6.11
N GLU A 285 8.88 -20.74 -5.13
CA GLU A 285 7.51 -21.23 -5.10
C GLU A 285 6.47 -20.10 -5.07
N MET A 286 6.73 -19.09 -4.25
CA MET A 286 5.81 -17.97 -4.06
C MET A 286 5.84 -16.99 -5.23
N ILE A 287 7.04 -16.61 -5.68
CA ILE A 287 7.25 -15.53 -6.64
C ILE A 287 7.31 -16.06 -8.07
N GLN A 288 8.20 -17.01 -8.35
CA GLN A 288 8.40 -17.50 -9.72
C GLN A 288 7.31 -18.49 -10.15
N ASN A 289 6.85 -19.33 -9.24
CA ASN A 289 5.81 -20.32 -9.51
C ASN A 289 4.40 -19.82 -9.16
N HIS A 290 4.27 -18.54 -8.77
CA HIS A 290 3.00 -17.85 -8.50
C HIS A 290 2.07 -18.62 -7.53
N LYS A 291 2.63 -19.36 -6.55
CA LYS A 291 1.81 -20.04 -5.52
C LYS A 291 1.38 -19.09 -4.38
N GLY A 292 1.92 -17.87 -4.37
CA GLY A 292 1.51 -16.79 -3.47
C GLY A 292 0.11 -16.24 -3.78
N LEU A 293 -0.28 -15.17 -3.08
CA LEU A 293 -1.49 -14.43 -3.45
C LEU A 293 -1.15 -13.59 -4.67
N LYS A 294 -2.16 -13.30 -5.48
CA LYS A 294 -2.00 -12.41 -6.61
C LYS A 294 -1.45 -11.04 -6.20
N VAL A 295 -0.52 -10.54 -6.99
CA VAL A 295 0.04 -9.19 -6.96
C VAL A 295 -0.29 -8.44 -8.25
N THR A 296 0.06 -7.16 -8.28
CA THR A 296 -0.10 -6.32 -9.47
C THR A 296 0.58 -6.93 -10.70
N ALA A 297 1.76 -7.53 -10.54
CA ALA A 297 2.47 -8.17 -11.64
C ALA A 297 1.73 -9.38 -12.25
N ASP A 298 0.76 -9.97 -11.53
CA ASP A 298 -0.07 -11.06 -12.04
C ASP A 298 -1.28 -10.56 -12.85
N ARG A 299 -1.48 -9.24 -12.92
CA ARG A 299 -2.59 -8.64 -13.67
C ARG A 299 -2.37 -8.87 -15.18
N PRO A 300 -3.37 -9.38 -15.92
CA PRO A 300 -3.24 -9.58 -17.36
C PRO A 300 -2.95 -8.26 -18.09
N ASN A 301 -1.98 -8.28 -19.02
CA ASN A 301 -1.58 -7.11 -19.83
C ASN A 301 -1.18 -5.89 -18.98
N TYR A 302 -0.64 -6.12 -17.79
CA TYR A 302 -0.07 -5.07 -16.97
C TYR A 302 1.35 -4.75 -17.43
N ASP A 303 1.57 -3.51 -17.83
CA ASP A 303 2.90 -2.93 -17.98
C ASP A 303 2.94 -1.64 -17.15
N LEU A 304 3.84 -1.61 -16.16
CA LEU A 304 4.04 -0.41 -15.36
C LEU A 304 4.41 0.78 -16.24
N TYR A 305 5.07 0.58 -17.39
CA TYR A 305 5.51 1.66 -18.28
C TYR A 305 4.41 2.23 -19.18
N ASP A 306 3.21 1.65 -19.18
CA ASP A 306 2.05 2.22 -19.89
C ASP A 306 1.55 3.51 -19.25
N TYR A 307 1.92 3.78 -17.99
CA TYR A 307 1.52 4.96 -17.24
C TYR A 307 2.61 6.04 -17.31
N ASN A 308 2.40 7.19 -17.94
CA ASN A 308 3.43 8.26 -17.90
C ASN A 308 3.09 9.31 -16.84
N PHE A 309 4.11 10.01 -16.36
CA PHE A 309 3.93 11.16 -15.48
C PHE A 309 4.44 12.43 -16.16
N SER A 310 3.71 13.51 -15.96
CA SER A 310 4.16 14.85 -16.34
C SER A 310 5.45 15.25 -15.64
N SER A 311 6.21 16.15 -16.27
CA SER A 311 7.46 16.68 -15.72
C SER A 311 7.29 17.27 -14.32
N GLU A 312 6.23 18.07 -14.08
CA GLU A 312 5.97 18.68 -12.78
C GLU A 312 5.70 17.64 -11.67
N MET A 313 5.07 16.50 -12.00
CA MET A 313 4.84 15.42 -11.05
C MET A 313 6.13 14.65 -10.76
N LEU A 314 6.94 14.39 -11.79
CA LEU A 314 8.25 13.75 -11.67
C LEU A 314 9.21 14.61 -10.83
N ASP A 315 9.25 15.93 -11.06
CA ASP A 315 10.00 16.89 -10.27
C ASP A 315 9.56 16.87 -8.80
N ALA A 316 8.26 16.86 -8.53
CA ALA A 316 7.72 16.79 -7.17
C ALA A 316 8.12 15.49 -6.45
N MET A 317 8.06 14.35 -7.16
CA MET A 317 8.51 13.06 -6.63
C MET A 317 10.02 13.06 -6.34
N ILE A 318 10.84 13.56 -7.27
CA ILE A 318 12.29 13.66 -7.10
C ILE A 318 12.64 14.56 -5.92
N ALA A 319 11.98 15.72 -5.79
CA ALA A 319 12.20 16.65 -4.68
C ALA A 319 11.89 16.00 -3.31
N GLU A 320 10.84 15.18 -3.22
CA GLU A 320 10.51 14.46 -1.99
C GLU A 320 11.54 13.36 -1.69
N LEU A 321 12.02 12.63 -2.70
CA LEU A 321 13.11 11.67 -2.54
C LEU A 321 14.40 12.36 -2.09
N ASP A 322 14.76 13.50 -2.68
CA ASP A 322 15.92 14.30 -2.28
C ASP A 322 15.82 14.78 -0.83
N ARG A 323 14.64 15.21 -0.40
CA ARG A 323 14.38 15.59 0.99
C ARG A 323 14.61 14.41 1.95
N LEU A 324 14.14 13.22 1.60
CA LEU A 324 14.29 12.02 2.42
C LEU A 324 15.73 11.50 2.43
N ILE A 325 16.41 11.48 1.28
CA ILE A 325 17.82 11.12 1.13
C ILE A 325 18.68 12.07 1.98
N SER A 326 18.46 13.38 1.88
CA SER A 326 19.18 14.38 2.68
C SER A 326 18.95 14.18 4.18
N LYS A 327 17.71 13.92 4.61
CA LYS A 327 17.39 13.65 6.02
C LYS A 327 18.11 12.41 6.53
N TYR A 328 17.91 11.25 5.89
CA TYR A 328 18.43 9.97 6.37
C TYR A 328 19.92 9.75 6.07
N GLY A 329 20.49 10.50 5.13
CA GLY A 329 21.93 10.57 4.87
C GLY A 329 22.68 11.56 5.77
N SER A 330 22.00 12.33 6.61
CA SER A 330 22.65 13.27 7.52
C SER A 330 23.44 12.55 8.63
N PRO A 331 24.45 13.20 9.24
CA PRO A 331 25.31 12.59 10.26
C PRO A 331 24.56 11.97 11.45
N GLN A 332 23.36 12.48 11.77
CA GLN A 332 22.52 11.95 12.83
C GLN A 332 21.98 10.54 12.53
N TYR A 333 21.73 10.23 11.25
CA TYR A 333 21.07 8.99 10.84
C TYR A 333 22.01 8.01 10.15
N VAL A 334 23.08 8.46 9.49
CA VAL A 334 24.01 7.61 8.72
C VAL A 334 24.72 6.54 9.56
N VAL A 335 24.78 6.72 10.88
CA VAL A 335 25.31 5.70 11.81
C VAL A 335 24.39 4.48 11.96
N LYS A 336 23.13 4.58 11.49
CA LYS A 336 22.11 3.53 11.62
C LYS A 336 22.04 2.71 10.33
N PRO A 337 22.23 1.38 10.38
CA PRO A 337 22.14 0.52 9.20
C PRO A 337 20.80 0.64 8.45
N THR A 338 19.70 0.84 9.18
CA THR A 338 18.36 1.01 8.60
C THR A 338 18.23 2.31 7.82
N ALA A 339 18.81 3.41 8.30
CA ALA A 339 18.84 4.67 7.56
C ALA A 339 19.69 4.55 6.28
N ASN A 340 20.84 3.87 6.36
CA ASN A 340 21.67 3.62 5.19
C ASN A 340 20.94 2.81 4.12
N ARG A 341 20.19 1.78 4.53
CA ARG A 341 19.34 1.00 3.63
C ARG A 341 18.21 1.83 3.02
N ILE A 342 17.57 2.73 3.78
CA ILE A 342 16.59 3.68 3.22
C ILE A 342 17.24 4.51 2.13
N VAL A 343 18.39 5.14 2.42
CA VAL A 343 19.09 5.99 1.44
C VAL A 343 19.46 5.21 0.17
N GLU A 344 19.98 3.99 0.31
CA GLU A 344 20.30 3.10 -0.81
C GLU A 344 19.09 2.93 -1.76
N LEU A 345 17.94 2.51 -1.20
CA LEU A 345 16.72 2.29 -1.98
C LEU A 345 16.16 3.57 -2.61
N LEU A 346 16.18 4.69 -1.85
CA LEU A 346 15.67 5.96 -2.37
C LEU A 346 16.54 6.54 -3.49
N VAL A 347 17.86 6.34 -3.44
CA VAL A 347 18.78 6.75 -4.51
C VAL A 347 18.49 5.98 -5.80
N GLU A 348 18.25 4.67 -5.71
CA GLU A 348 17.83 3.85 -6.86
C GLU A 348 16.52 4.36 -7.47
N HIS A 349 15.50 4.62 -6.65
CA HIS A 349 14.21 5.14 -7.12
C HIS A 349 14.33 6.52 -7.75
N ARG A 350 15.14 7.41 -7.15
CA ARG A 350 15.40 8.76 -7.67
C ARG A 350 16.07 8.69 -9.04
N ALA A 351 17.03 7.79 -9.22
CA ALA A 351 17.71 7.61 -10.50
C ALA A 351 16.73 7.19 -11.61
N ALA A 352 15.81 6.26 -11.31
CA ALA A 352 14.77 5.83 -12.26
C ALA A 352 13.85 7.00 -12.66
N LEU A 353 13.36 7.79 -11.69
CA LEU A 353 12.51 8.96 -11.98
C LEU A 353 13.25 10.03 -12.78
N GLN A 354 14.54 10.21 -12.55
CA GLN A 354 15.36 11.17 -13.29
C GLN A 354 15.49 10.81 -14.77
N VAL A 355 15.56 9.51 -15.09
CA VAL A 355 15.54 9.02 -16.48
C VAL A 355 14.21 9.33 -17.13
N GLU A 356 13.08 8.98 -16.48
CA GLU A 356 11.74 9.27 -17.00
C GLU A 356 11.53 10.77 -17.23
N LEU A 357 11.95 11.62 -16.28
CA LEU A 357 11.88 13.08 -16.41
C LEU A 357 12.68 13.58 -17.61
N SER A 358 13.87 13.02 -17.85
CA SER A 358 14.67 13.36 -19.02
C SER A 358 13.94 12.99 -20.32
N GLU A 359 13.34 11.81 -20.38
CA GLU A 359 12.60 11.35 -21.58
C GLU A 359 11.38 12.21 -21.86
N VAL A 360 10.64 12.62 -20.82
CA VAL A 360 9.49 13.52 -20.95
C VAL A 360 9.93 14.89 -21.45
N ASN A 361 11.00 15.45 -20.86
CA ASN A 361 11.50 16.77 -21.23
C ASN A 361 12.09 16.83 -22.65
N THR A 362 12.66 15.73 -23.15
CA THR A 362 13.19 15.64 -24.53
C THR A 362 12.13 15.24 -25.55
N GLY A 363 10.92 14.87 -25.12
CA GLY A 363 9.86 14.36 -25.98
C GLY A 363 10.09 12.91 -26.46
N VAL A 364 11.12 12.22 -25.94
CA VAL A 364 11.31 10.78 -26.16
C VAL A 364 10.11 10.00 -25.61
N ARG A 365 9.61 10.43 -24.45
CA ARG A 365 8.36 9.94 -23.85
C ARG A 365 7.28 10.99 -24.08
N MET A 366 6.42 10.75 -25.07
CA MET A 366 5.30 11.63 -25.38
C MET A 366 4.17 11.43 -24.40
N LEU A 367 3.68 12.52 -23.83
CA LEU A 367 2.52 12.51 -22.94
C LEU A 367 1.22 12.62 -23.73
N SER A 368 0.18 12.05 -23.17
CA SER A 368 -1.20 12.04 -23.63
C SER A 368 -2.14 12.46 -22.52
N GLU A 369 -3.41 12.72 -22.83
CA GLU A 369 -4.45 13.01 -21.82
C GLU A 369 -4.71 11.82 -20.88
N ARG A 370 -4.17 10.63 -21.19
CA ARG A 370 -4.25 9.40 -20.42
C ARG A 370 -3.10 9.19 -19.44
N ASP A 371 -2.29 10.23 -19.23
CA ASP A 371 -1.16 10.14 -18.33
C ASP A 371 -1.45 10.82 -16.99
N PHE A 372 -0.57 10.60 -16.02
CA PHE A 372 -0.55 11.33 -14.76
C PHE A 372 -0.04 12.75 -15.01
N LEU A 373 -0.97 13.60 -15.45
CA LEU A 373 -0.71 15.00 -15.73
C LEU A 373 -0.98 15.87 -14.50
N GLY A 374 0.01 16.66 -14.11
CA GLY A 374 -0.16 17.75 -13.18
C GLY A 374 -0.92 18.92 -13.81
N LEU A 375 -1.04 20.01 -13.07
CA LEU A 375 -1.94 21.10 -13.46
C LEU A 375 -1.39 21.89 -14.63
N GLU A 376 -0.11 22.22 -14.60
CA GLU A 376 0.53 23.03 -15.64
C GLU A 376 0.51 22.31 -16.99
N THR A 377 0.74 20.99 -16.95
CA THR A 377 0.74 20.15 -18.14
C THR A 377 -0.66 20.02 -18.73
N ARG A 378 -1.69 19.83 -17.90
CA ARG A 378 -3.09 19.80 -18.38
C ARG A 378 -3.51 21.13 -19.01
N GLU A 379 -3.24 22.24 -18.32
CA GLU A 379 -3.59 23.57 -18.83
C GLU A 379 -2.91 23.86 -20.17
N LYS A 380 -1.66 23.44 -20.34
CA LYS A 380 -0.94 23.57 -21.61
C LYS A 380 -1.57 22.73 -22.72
N MET A 381 -1.88 21.46 -22.45
CA MET A 381 -2.51 20.58 -23.45
C MET A 381 -3.88 21.10 -23.89
N GLU A 382 -4.68 21.60 -22.96
CA GLU A 382 -6.01 22.17 -23.24
C GLU A 382 -5.90 23.44 -24.11
N GLN A 383 -4.90 24.29 -23.87
CA GLN A 383 -4.61 25.46 -24.71
C GLN A 383 -4.13 25.07 -26.11
N ASP A 384 -3.27 24.05 -26.22
CA ASP A 384 -2.76 23.58 -27.50
C ASP A 384 -3.89 22.93 -28.33
N PHE A 385 -4.82 22.22 -27.69
CA PHE A 385 -6.02 21.67 -28.34
C PHE A 385 -6.94 22.78 -28.89
N GLN A 386 -7.24 23.80 -28.07
CA GLN A 386 -8.05 24.96 -28.50
C GLN A 386 -7.43 25.72 -29.68
N ARG A 387 -6.09 25.78 -29.76
CA ARG A 387 -5.39 26.42 -30.88
C ARG A 387 -5.57 25.63 -32.17
N VAL A 388 -5.47 24.31 -32.12
CA VAL A 388 -5.66 23.43 -33.29
C VAL A 388 -7.09 23.58 -33.82
N ASP A 389 -8.11 23.49 -32.96
CA ASP A 389 -9.52 23.66 -33.34
C ASP A 389 -9.78 25.04 -33.98
N SER A 390 -9.19 26.10 -33.46
CA SER A 390 -9.34 27.46 -34.02
C SER A 390 -8.64 27.67 -35.37
N SER A 391 -7.69 26.80 -35.73
CA SER A 391 -6.91 26.90 -36.96
C SER A 391 -7.52 26.14 -38.15
N GLU A 392 -8.49 25.27 -37.88
CA GLU A 392 -9.17 24.46 -38.91
C GLU A 392 -10.48 25.08 -39.44
N GLU A 393 -10.93 26.26 -38.97
CA GLU A 393 -12.04 26.96 -39.63
C GLU A 393 -11.63 27.34 -41.06
N PRO A 394 -12.19 26.70 -42.10
CA PRO A 394 -11.83 27.00 -43.48
C PRO A 394 -12.25 28.44 -43.76
N ASN A 395 -11.33 29.22 -44.34
CA ASN A 395 -11.61 30.56 -44.82
C ASN A 395 -12.47 30.46 -46.09
N ASP A 396 -13.72 30.02 -45.95
CA ASP A 396 -14.71 29.76 -47.02
C ASP A 396 -15.24 31.05 -47.67
N SER A 397 -14.58 32.20 -47.44
CA SER A 397 -15.01 33.51 -47.95
C SER A 397 -14.22 34.01 -49.18
N ALA A 398 -13.54 33.14 -49.92
CA ALA A 398 -12.67 33.55 -51.04
C ALA A 398 -13.09 33.00 -52.43
N GLU A 399 -14.37 32.66 -52.64
CA GLU A 399 -14.85 32.30 -53.99
C GLU A 399 -16.19 32.96 -54.33
N SER A 400 -16.19 34.29 -54.48
CA SER A 400 -17.31 34.99 -55.12
C SER A 400 -16.94 36.32 -55.78
N THR A 401 -15.87 36.40 -56.60
CA THR A 401 -15.73 37.56 -57.52
C THR A 401 -14.79 37.29 -58.70
N GLU A 402 -15.24 36.57 -59.74
CA GLU A 402 -14.78 36.80 -61.13
C GLU A 402 -15.60 35.95 -62.13
N MET A 403 -16.79 36.43 -62.50
CA MET A 403 -17.45 36.06 -63.76
C MET A 403 -18.37 37.21 -64.21
N LEU A 404 -17.78 38.33 -64.62
CA LEU A 404 -18.40 39.30 -65.52
C LEU A 404 -17.28 40.00 -66.30
N ASN A 405 -16.93 39.44 -67.47
CA ASN A 405 -16.47 40.16 -68.66
C ASN A 405 -16.60 39.28 -69.89
#